data_AF-C9S8P6-F1
#
_entry.id   AF-C9S8P6-F1
#
_cell.length_a   1.000
_cell.length_b   1.000
_cell.length_c   1.000
_cell.angle_alpha   90.00
_cell.angle_beta   90.00
_cell.angle_gamma   90.00
#
_symmetry.space_group_name_H-M   'P 1'
#
loop_
_entity.id
_entity.type
_entity.pdbx_description
1 polymer ?
#
loop_
_entity_poly.entity_id
_entity_poly.type
_entity_poly.pdbx_seq_one_letter_code
_entity_poly.pdbx_strand_id
1 'polypeptide(L)'
;MSVKSDASIMALNVHVLQGVDTWALEKKRFDGASSDPKPAPRTYDGPLPEMVDGGKLYTGSCHCGAVQVALASKPLDENFPGGLGECNCSICERNAYIWVWPMREQVVLFGDEKNISRYEFGKKNMGKMFCRICSVHMTNFAAEKSEEELAAMSGEERAYFEGGKARHPVNLRVIEGLDLDALRGKITRIKGAEAPPAYVNP
;
A
#
# COMPACT_ATOMS: atom_id res chain seq x y z
N MET A 1 -27.73 25.65 -5.23
CA MET A 1 -27.76 26.16 -3.84
C MET A 1 -26.42 26.82 -3.58
N SER A 2 -26.41 28.13 -3.37
CA SER A 2 -25.21 28.90 -3.02
C SER A 2 -24.85 28.58 -1.57
N VAL A 3 -23.74 27.87 -1.37
CA VAL A 3 -23.19 27.65 -0.03
C VAL A 3 -22.42 28.91 0.33
N LYS A 4 -23.02 29.73 1.19
CA LYS A 4 -22.31 30.82 1.86
C LYS A 4 -21.16 30.19 2.65
N SER A 5 -19.93 30.62 2.34
CA SER A 5 -18.73 30.21 3.07
C SER A 5 -18.76 30.82 4.47
N ASP A 6 -19.23 30.06 5.44
CA ASP A 6 -19.24 30.43 6.85
C ASP A 6 -18.36 29.43 7.60
N ALA A 7 -17.37 29.96 8.34
CA ALA A 7 -16.23 29.30 8.96
C ALA A 7 -15.27 28.56 7.99
N SER A 8 -13.97 28.85 8.12
CA SER A 8 -12.89 28.09 7.47
C SER A 8 -12.94 26.62 7.91
N ILE A 9 -13.56 25.76 7.10
CA ILE A 9 -13.63 24.32 7.37
C ILE A 9 -12.20 23.76 7.30
N MET A 10 -11.67 23.35 8.45
CA MET A 10 -10.42 22.60 8.55
C MET A 10 -10.75 21.11 8.44
N ALA A 11 -10.31 20.46 7.37
CA ALA A 11 -10.38 19.01 7.25
C ALA A 11 -9.20 18.36 8.00
N LEU A 12 -9.49 17.36 8.83
CA LEU A 12 -8.48 16.54 9.49
C LEU A 12 -8.54 15.12 8.95
N ASN A 13 -7.38 14.53 8.67
CA ASN A 13 -7.31 13.11 8.32
C ASN A 13 -7.59 12.25 9.56
N VAL A 14 -8.73 11.58 9.60
CA VAL A 14 -9.14 10.75 10.75
C VAL A 14 -8.13 9.64 11.06
N HIS A 15 -7.37 9.14 10.07
CA HIS A 15 -6.36 8.11 10.26
C HIS A 15 -5.17 8.56 11.14
N VAL A 16 -4.99 9.88 11.37
CA VAL A 16 -3.96 10.37 12.29
C VAL A 16 -4.40 10.34 13.76
N LEU A 17 -5.70 10.13 14.02
CA LEU A 17 -6.24 10.06 15.37
C LEU A 17 -6.05 8.67 15.97
N GLN A 18 -5.62 8.65 17.24
CA GLN A 18 -5.45 7.40 17.98
C GLN A 18 -6.77 6.98 18.64
N GLY A 19 -6.98 5.66 18.77
CA GLY A 19 -8.18 5.11 19.41
C GLY A 19 -9.46 5.21 18.59
N VAL A 20 -9.38 5.68 17.34
CA VAL A 20 -10.52 5.71 16.41
C VAL A 20 -10.52 4.43 15.59
N ASP A 21 -11.60 3.65 15.70
CA ASP A 21 -11.87 2.55 14.78
C ASP A 21 -12.39 3.12 13.45
N THR A 22 -11.49 3.36 12.50
CA THR A 22 -11.86 3.91 11.19
C THR A 22 -12.66 2.93 10.34
N TRP A 23 -12.71 1.65 10.69
CA TRP A 23 -13.51 0.64 10.00
C TRP A 23 -14.99 0.69 10.37
N ALA A 24 -15.32 1.19 11.56
CA ALA A 24 -16.68 1.34 12.07
C ALA A 24 -17.36 2.66 11.67
N LEU A 25 -16.60 3.63 11.15
CA LEU A 25 -17.14 4.95 10.76
C LEU A 25 -18.05 4.85 9.54
N GLU A 26 -19.15 5.60 9.57
CA GLU A 26 -19.91 5.93 8.36
C GLU A 26 -19.05 6.86 7.48
N LYS A 27 -18.85 6.48 6.22
CA LYS A 27 -17.99 7.21 5.28
C LYS A 27 -18.81 7.70 4.10
N LYS A 28 -18.90 9.02 3.95
CA LYS A 28 -19.40 9.63 2.72
C LYS A 28 -18.27 9.70 1.70
N ARG A 29 -18.50 9.14 0.51
CA ARG A 29 -17.52 9.18 -0.56
C ARG A 29 -17.46 10.57 -1.19
N PHE A 30 -16.25 11.00 -1.51
CA PHE A 30 -15.98 12.16 -2.34
C PHE A 30 -15.22 11.72 -3.59
N ASP A 31 -15.76 11.99 -4.78
CA ASP A 31 -15.11 11.71 -6.05
C ASP A 31 -14.27 12.91 -6.50
N GLY A 32 -13.08 13.04 -5.90
CA GLY A 32 -12.13 14.08 -6.28
C GLY A 32 -11.52 13.89 -7.67
N ALA A 33 -11.60 12.68 -8.27
CA ALA A 33 -11.03 12.40 -9.58
C ALA A 33 -11.91 12.93 -10.73
N SER A 34 -13.22 13.11 -10.48
CA SER A 34 -14.14 13.76 -11.41
C SER A 34 -13.92 15.28 -11.54
N SER A 35 -13.22 15.90 -10.60
CA SER A 35 -12.98 17.34 -10.56
C SER A 35 -11.95 17.77 -11.61
N ASP A 36 -12.21 18.91 -12.25
CA ASP A 36 -11.26 19.55 -13.15
C ASP A 36 -10.24 20.43 -12.42
N PRO A 37 -9.01 20.57 -12.94
CA PRO A 37 -8.50 19.91 -14.15
C PRO A 37 -8.11 18.46 -13.90
N LYS A 38 -8.51 17.56 -14.82
CA LYS A 38 -8.06 16.17 -14.77
C LYS A 38 -6.55 16.07 -14.96
N PRO A 39 -5.84 15.30 -14.13
CA PRO A 39 -4.42 15.04 -14.36
C PRO A 39 -4.25 14.27 -15.67
N ALA A 40 -3.15 14.56 -16.39
CA ALA A 40 -2.80 13.81 -17.58
C ALA A 40 -2.60 12.32 -17.23
N PRO A 41 -3.01 11.39 -18.11
CA PRO A 41 -2.69 9.97 -17.97
C PRO A 41 -1.19 9.80 -17.88
N ARG A 42 -0.74 8.83 -17.09
CA ARG A 42 0.68 8.53 -16.96
C ARG A 42 1.01 7.26 -17.70
N THR A 43 2.16 7.27 -18.33
CA THR A 43 2.73 6.09 -18.96
C THR A 43 3.67 5.43 -17.97
N TYR A 44 3.71 4.10 -18.01
CA TYR A 44 4.74 3.33 -17.34
C TYR A 44 5.92 3.16 -18.30
N ASP A 45 7.11 3.54 -17.84
CA ASP A 45 8.30 3.61 -18.70
C ASP A 45 9.38 2.58 -18.30
N GLY A 46 9.08 1.73 -17.31
CA GLY A 46 10.01 0.72 -16.79
C GLY A 46 9.93 -0.63 -17.49
N PRO A 47 10.72 -1.62 -17.03
CA PRO A 47 10.67 -2.98 -17.54
C PRO A 47 9.40 -3.72 -17.09
N LEU A 48 8.97 -4.70 -17.88
CA LEU A 48 7.80 -5.52 -17.53
C LEU A 48 8.16 -6.57 -16.45
N PRO A 49 7.25 -6.87 -15.51
CA PRO A 49 7.38 -7.96 -14.56
C PRO A 49 7.17 -9.32 -15.23
N GLU A 50 7.46 -10.39 -14.49
CA GLU A 50 7.10 -11.74 -14.90
C GLU A 50 5.57 -11.88 -14.95
N MET A 51 5.06 -12.23 -16.13
CA MET A 51 3.62 -12.35 -16.36
C MET A 51 3.05 -13.61 -15.70
N VAL A 52 1.88 -13.45 -15.08
CA VAL A 52 1.11 -14.56 -14.56
C VAL A 52 0.25 -15.14 -15.69
N ASP A 53 0.16 -16.47 -15.78
CA ASP A 53 -0.75 -17.14 -16.72
C ASP A 53 -2.19 -16.61 -16.54
N GLY A 54 -2.89 -16.30 -17.64
CA GLY A 54 -4.20 -15.64 -17.63
C GLY A 54 -4.24 -14.32 -16.84
N GLY A 55 -3.10 -13.67 -16.65
CA GLY A 55 -2.95 -12.41 -15.93
C GLY A 55 -3.11 -11.18 -16.82
N LYS A 56 -3.12 -10.01 -16.18
CA LYS A 56 -3.12 -8.68 -16.76
C LYS A 56 -1.97 -7.88 -16.16
N LEU A 57 -1.46 -6.94 -16.95
CA LEU A 57 -0.52 -5.94 -16.46
C LEU A 57 -1.31 -4.75 -15.88
N TYR A 58 -0.95 -4.36 -14.68
CA TYR A 58 -1.44 -3.18 -13.99
C TYR A 58 -0.29 -2.21 -13.78
N THR A 59 -0.47 -0.96 -14.15
CA THR A 59 0.54 0.09 -13.98
C THR A 59 0.06 1.14 -13.01
N GLY A 60 1.01 1.83 -12.39
CA GLY A 60 0.71 2.84 -11.39
C GLY A 60 1.89 3.74 -11.12
N SER A 61 1.64 4.81 -10.36
CA SER A 61 2.68 5.76 -9.98
C SER A 61 2.39 6.46 -8.66
N CYS A 62 3.45 6.96 -8.02
CA CYS A 62 3.30 7.89 -6.91
C CYS A 62 2.68 9.21 -7.39
N HIS A 63 2.19 10.08 -6.51
CA HIS A 63 1.52 11.32 -6.94
C HIS A 63 2.36 12.24 -7.84
N CYS A 64 3.69 12.29 -7.74
CA CYS A 64 4.51 13.12 -8.65
C CYS A 64 5.00 12.38 -9.90
N GLY A 65 4.84 11.06 -9.98
CA GLY A 65 5.24 10.23 -11.13
C GLY A 65 6.69 9.76 -11.10
N ALA A 66 7.50 10.26 -10.16
CA ALA A 66 8.93 9.94 -10.05
C ALA A 66 9.23 8.48 -9.65
N VAL A 67 8.23 7.79 -9.11
CA VAL A 67 8.28 6.36 -8.78
C VAL A 67 7.04 5.70 -9.38
N GLN A 68 7.26 4.71 -10.21
CA GLN A 68 6.26 3.96 -10.95
C GLN A 68 6.24 2.50 -10.46
N VAL A 69 5.13 1.82 -10.65
CA VAL A 69 4.99 0.38 -10.36
C VAL A 69 4.29 -0.33 -11.51
N ALA A 70 4.76 -1.53 -11.82
CA ALA A 70 4.07 -2.47 -12.70
C ALA A 70 3.81 -3.77 -11.92
N LEU A 71 2.60 -4.31 -12.07
CA LEU A 71 2.11 -5.49 -11.39
C LEU A 71 1.51 -6.44 -12.42
N ALA A 72 2.07 -7.64 -12.55
CA ALA A 72 1.40 -8.75 -13.22
C ALA A 72 0.51 -9.49 -12.21
N SER A 73 -0.78 -9.57 -12.49
CA SER A 73 -1.73 -10.23 -11.60
C SER A 73 -2.87 -10.87 -12.37
N LYS A 74 -3.52 -11.89 -11.79
CA LYS A 74 -4.89 -12.24 -12.19
C LYS A 74 -5.79 -10.98 -12.13
N PRO A 75 -6.88 -10.92 -12.90
CA PRO A 75 -7.78 -9.78 -12.89
C PRO A 75 -8.16 -9.33 -11.47
N LEU A 76 -7.82 -8.08 -11.14
CA LEU A 76 -8.19 -7.40 -9.90
C LEU A 76 -9.64 -6.93 -10.02
N ASP A 77 -10.57 -7.89 -9.92
CA ASP A 77 -12.02 -7.68 -9.92
C ASP A 77 -12.69 -8.52 -8.82
N GLU A 78 -14.02 -8.60 -8.83
CA GLU A 78 -14.82 -9.38 -7.87
C GLU A 78 -14.53 -10.89 -7.88
N ASN A 79 -13.80 -11.40 -8.88
CA ASN A 79 -13.40 -12.80 -8.98
C ASN A 79 -11.91 -12.99 -8.67
N PHE A 80 -11.21 -11.96 -8.19
CA PHE A 80 -9.78 -12.06 -7.87
C PHE A 80 -9.52 -13.19 -6.86
N PRO A 81 -8.69 -14.18 -7.21
CA PRO A 81 -8.44 -15.35 -6.35
C PRO A 81 -7.40 -15.08 -5.26
N GLY A 82 -6.65 -13.98 -5.34
CA GLY A 82 -5.65 -13.62 -4.35
C GLY A 82 -6.23 -12.87 -3.16
N GLY A 83 -5.42 -12.72 -2.11
CA GLY A 83 -5.79 -11.92 -0.95
C GLY A 83 -5.66 -10.42 -1.23
N LEU A 84 -6.70 -9.66 -0.87
CA LEU A 84 -6.67 -8.21 -0.72
C LEU A 84 -6.88 -7.86 0.74
N GLY A 85 -6.24 -6.81 1.26
CA GLY A 85 -6.51 -6.45 2.65
C GLY A 85 -6.06 -5.08 3.10
N GLU A 86 -6.77 -4.60 4.12
CA GLU A 86 -6.48 -3.39 4.88
C GLU A 86 -6.03 -3.81 6.29
N CYS A 87 -4.99 -3.19 6.82
CA CYS A 87 -4.41 -3.54 8.11
C CYS A 87 -4.50 -2.36 9.06
N ASN A 88 -4.94 -2.61 10.31
CA ASN A 88 -5.06 -1.58 11.34
C ASN A 88 -3.81 -1.42 12.22
N CYS A 89 -2.67 -2.04 11.88
CA CYS A 89 -1.44 -1.75 12.61
C CYS A 89 -1.08 -0.26 12.45
N SER A 90 -0.36 0.30 13.42
CA SER A 90 -0.21 1.74 13.58
C SER A 90 0.33 2.48 12.34
N ILE A 91 1.15 1.85 11.51
CA ILE A 91 1.64 2.42 10.25
C ILE A 91 0.67 2.22 9.07
N CYS A 92 -0.04 1.09 9.02
CA CYS A 92 -0.99 0.81 7.96
C CYS A 92 -2.27 1.63 8.12
N GLU A 93 -2.73 1.79 9.36
CA GLU A 93 -3.88 2.62 9.71
C GLU A 93 -3.66 4.07 9.29
N ARG A 94 -2.54 4.68 9.73
CA ARG A 94 -2.23 6.10 9.45
C ARG A 94 -2.13 6.45 7.97
N ASN A 95 -1.78 5.49 7.14
CA ASN A 95 -1.60 5.69 5.71
C ASN A 95 -2.70 5.05 4.85
N ALA A 96 -3.69 4.42 5.49
CA ALA A 96 -4.88 3.85 4.86
C ALA A 96 -4.60 2.90 3.66
N TYR A 97 -3.58 2.04 3.77
CA TYR A 97 -3.18 1.16 2.67
C TYR A 97 -4.26 0.12 2.31
N ILE A 98 -4.33 -0.23 1.03
CA ILE A 98 -5.03 -1.43 0.56
C ILE A 98 -3.98 -2.28 -0.15
N TRP A 99 -3.69 -3.47 0.37
CA TRP A 99 -2.62 -4.32 -0.12
C TRP A 99 -3.12 -5.43 -1.03
N VAL A 100 -2.28 -5.77 -2.01
CA VAL A 100 -2.21 -7.08 -2.67
C VAL A 100 -0.81 -7.66 -2.44
N TRP A 101 -0.69 -8.99 -2.36
CA TRP A 101 0.57 -9.69 -2.05
C TRP A 101 1.05 -10.63 -3.17
N PRO A 102 1.46 -10.10 -4.34
CA PRO A 102 2.03 -10.87 -5.43
C PRO A 102 3.42 -11.42 -5.07
N MET A 103 3.91 -12.38 -5.87
CA MET A 103 5.31 -12.82 -5.81
C MET A 103 6.25 -11.70 -6.27
N ARG A 104 7.51 -11.77 -5.86
CA ARG A 104 8.48 -10.71 -6.10
C ARG A 104 8.70 -10.41 -7.58
N GLU A 105 8.73 -11.45 -8.41
CA GLU A 105 9.00 -11.39 -9.83
C GLU A 105 7.83 -10.77 -10.62
N GLN A 106 6.64 -10.79 -10.03
CA GLN A 106 5.41 -10.22 -10.60
C GLN A 106 5.30 -8.70 -10.42
N VAL A 107 6.29 -8.07 -9.78
CA VAL A 107 6.28 -6.62 -9.53
C VAL A 107 7.59 -5.97 -9.92
N VAL A 108 7.49 -4.85 -10.60
CA VAL A 108 8.60 -3.94 -10.84
C VAL A 108 8.28 -2.60 -10.20
N LEU A 109 9.12 -2.16 -9.26
CA LEU A 109 9.17 -0.77 -8.80
C LEU A 109 10.24 -0.04 -9.63
N PHE A 110 9.87 1.03 -10.32
CA PHE A 110 10.73 1.75 -11.25
C PHE A 110 10.84 3.22 -10.89
N GLY A 111 12.05 3.78 -10.95
CA GLY A 111 12.33 5.17 -10.62
C GLY A 111 13.79 5.35 -10.22
N ASP A 112 14.23 6.60 -10.12
CA ASP A 112 15.55 6.90 -9.56
C ASP A 112 15.58 6.51 -8.08
N GLU A 113 16.59 5.75 -7.67
CA GLU A 113 16.78 5.28 -6.29
C GLU A 113 16.75 6.43 -5.27
N LYS A 114 17.22 7.63 -5.63
CA LYS A 114 17.15 8.81 -4.75
C LYS A 114 15.73 9.28 -4.43
N ASN A 115 14.75 8.89 -5.26
CA ASN A 115 13.34 9.21 -5.10
C ASN A 115 12.59 8.14 -4.29
N ILE A 116 13.23 7.02 -3.97
CA ILE A 116 12.63 5.91 -3.20
C ILE A 116 13.17 5.96 -1.77
N SER A 117 12.28 6.26 -0.82
CA SER A 117 12.61 6.23 0.61
C SER A 117 12.21 4.90 1.22
N ARG A 118 13.03 4.41 2.16
CA ARG A 118 12.80 3.19 2.92
C ARG A 118 12.63 3.50 4.40
N TYR A 119 11.64 2.88 5.03
CA TYR A 119 11.39 3.02 6.46
C TYR A 119 11.14 1.65 7.11
N GLU A 120 12.01 1.28 8.04
CA GLU A 120 11.89 0.07 8.86
C GLU A 120 11.26 0.42 10.21
N PHE A 121 10.50 -0.53 10.76
CA PHE A 121 9.78 -0.34 12.01
C PHE A 121 9.66 -1.66 12.78
N GLY A 122 9.29 -1.58 14.07
CA GLY A 122 9.14 -2.76 14.92
C GLY A 122 10.43 -3.58 15.00
N LYS A 123 10.33 -4.89 14.72
CA LYS A 123 11.48 -5.82 14.70
C LYS A 123 12.44 -5.64 13.51
N LYS A 124 12.16 -4.67 12.63
CA LYS A 124 12.92 -4.42 11.39
C LYS A 124 12.99 -5.67 10.50
N ASN A 125 11.89 -6.41 10.39
CA ASN A 125 11.79 -7.55 9.47
C ASN A 125 11.26 -7.11 8.10
N MET A 126 10.26 -6.22 8.13
CA MET A 126 9.68 -5.62 6.94
C MET A 126 9.76 -4.11 7.07
N GLY A 127 9.85 -3.45 5.92
CA GLY A 127 9.84 -2.02 5.79
C GLY A 127 8.91 -1.54 4.69
N LYS A 128 8.82 -0.22 4.60
CA LYS A 128 7.92 0.57 3.79
C LYS A 128 8.72 1.33 2.73
N MET A 129 8.33 1.22 1.44
CA MET A 129 8.90 1.99 0.34
C MET A 129 7.90 3.02 -0.18
N PHE A 130 8.31 4.29 -0.19
CA PHE A 130 7.48 5.42 -0.58
C PHE A 130 8.28 6.46 -1.37
N CYS A 131 7.57 7.30 -2.13
CA CYS A 131 8.22 8.36 -2.88
C CYS A 131 8.73 9.46 -1.94
N ARG A 132 10.01 9.81 -2.03
CA ARG A 132 10.65 10.89 -1.25
C ARG A 132 10.03 12.27 -1.51
N ILE A 133 9.48 12.48 -2.71
CA ILE A 133 8.98 13.79 -3.16
C ILE A 133 7.55 14.04 -2.67
N CYS A 134 6.66 13.07 -2.85
CA CYS A 134 5.23 13.23 -2.58
C CYS A 134 4.70 12.31 -1.47
N SER A 135 5.57 11.54 -0.81
CA SER A 135 5.25 10.62 0.29
C SER A 135 4.24 9.52 -0.02
N VAL A 136 3.84 9.35 -1.29
CA VAL A 136 2.92 8.27 -1.67
C VAL A 136 3.62 6.93 -1.51
N HIS A 137 2.95 6.06 -0.79
CA HIS A 137 3.46 4.76 -0.44
C HIS A 137 3.20 3.74 -1.54
N MET A 138 4.26 3.08 -2.00
CA MET A 138 4.23 2.23 -3.18
C MET A 138 4.12 0.74 -2.79
N THR A 139 5.07 0.27 -1.97
CA THR A 139 5.27 -1.16 -1.72
C THR A 139 6.01 -1.41 -0.40
N ASN A 140 6.25 -2.67 -0.04
CA ASN A 140 7.05 -3.07 1.10
C ASN A 140 8.37 -3.71 0.65
N PHE A 141 9.34 -3.76 1.55
CA PHE A 141 10.56 -4.55 1.38
C PHE A 141 10.81 -5.41 2.62
N ALA A 142 11.53 -6.51 2.46
CA ALA A 142 12.11 -7.22 3.58
C ALA A 142 13.45 -6.56 3.92
N ALA A 143 13.67 -6.25 5.19
CA ALA A 143 14.93 -5.67 5.64
C ALA A 143 16.08 -6.66 5.44
N GLU A 144 17.29 -6.12 5.30
CA GLU A 144 18.49 -6.96 5.32
C GLU A 144 18.72 -7.49 6.74
N LYS A 145 19.16 -8.76 6.83
CA LYS A 145 19.38 -9.46 8.09
C LYS A 145 20.70 -10.23 8.04
N SER A 146 21.49 -10.12 9.10
CA SER A 146 22.70 -10.93 9.28
C SER A 146 22.34 -12.40 9.56
N GLU A 147 23.30 -13.31 9.36
CA GLU A 147 23.09 -14.73 9.70
C GLU A 147 22.76 -14.93 11.19
N GLU A 148 23.32 -14.11 12.07
CA GLU A 148 23.04 -14.12 13.51
C GLU A 148 21.61 -13.68 13.81
N GLU A 149 21.15 -12.57 13.22
CA GLU A 149 19.76 -12.11 13.38
C GLU A 149 18.78 -13.18 12.89
N LEU A 150 19.11 -13.80 11.76
CA LEU A 150 18.35 -14.87 11.14
C LEU A 150 18.27 -16.14 12.01
N ALA A 151 19.34 -16.49 12.72
CA ALA A 151 19.40 -17.61 13.65
C ALA A 151 18.66 -17.32 14.98
N ALA A 152 18.59 -16.05 15.38
CA ALA A 152 17.90 -15.62 16.60
C ALA A 152 16.37 -15.53 16.47
N MET A 153 15.83 -15.54 15.25
CA MET A 153 14.38 -15.49 15.01
C MET A 153 13.68 -16.77 15.50
N SER A 154 12.49 -16.61 16.07
CA SER A 154 11.60 -17.75 16.29
C SER A 154 11.17 -18.37 14.96
N GLY A 155 10.72 -19.63 14.97
CA GLY A 155 10.26 -20.30 13.74
C GLY A 155 9.13 -19.56 13.03
N GLU A 156 8.17 -19.02 13.79
CA GLU A 156 7.06 -18.22 13.26
C GLU A 156 7.54 -16.89 12.67
N GLU A 157 8.41 -16.19 13.39
CA GLU A 157 9.00 -14.93 12.92
C GLU A 157 9.82 -15.14 11.64
N ARG A 158 10.58 -16.24 11.58
CA ARG A 158 11.36 -16.58 10.42
C ARG A 158 10.49 -16.93 9.22
N ALA A 159 9.43 -17.70 9.42
CA ALA A 159 8.46 -18.01 8.37
C ALA A 159 7.78 -16.74 7.83
N TYR A 160 7.41 -15.80 8.71
CA TYR A 160 6.88 -14.50 8.31
C TYR A 160 7.89 -13.69 7.48
N PHE A 161 9.15 -13.62 7.92
CA PHE A 161 10.20 -12.89 7.21
C PHE A 161 10.51 -13.48 5.84
N GLU A 162 10.68 -14.81 5.72
CA GLU A 162 10.94 -15.46 4.43
C GLU A 162 9.73 -15.37 3.48
N GLY A 163 8.51 -15.52 4.02
CA GLY A 163 7.29 -15.28 3.25
C GLY A 163 7.17 -13.83 2.76
N GLY A 164 7.63 -12.87 3.57
CA GLY A 164 7.75 -11.46 3.20
C GLY A 164 8.81 -11.21 2.12
N LYS A 165 9.94 -11.91 2.16
CA LYS A 165 11.01 -11.84 1.14
C LYS A 165 10.53 -12.33 -0.22
N ALA A 166 9.78 -13.42 -0.25
CA ALA A 166 9.24 -14.00 -1.50
C ALA A 166 8.18 -13.12 -2.17
N ARG A 167 7.61 -12.14 -1.46
CA ARG A 167 6.53 -11.28 -1.94
C ARG A 167 7.00 -9.85 -2.18
N HIS A 168 6.24 -9.11 -2.99
CA HIS A 168 6.44 -7.68 -3.19
C HIS A 168 5.09 -6.95 -3.09
N PRO A 169 4.57 -6.72 -1.87
CA PRO A 169 3.22 -6.22 -1.67
C PRO A 169 3.00 -4.85 -2.33
N VAL A 170 1.92 -4.67 -3.08
CA VAL A 170 1.63 -3.39 -3.78
C VAL A 170 0.45 -2.70 -3.13
N ASN A 171 0.57 -1.39 -2.91
CA ASN A 171 -0.55 -0.57 -2.47
C ASN A 171 -1.50 -0.33 -3.65
N LEU A 172 -2.69 -0.95 -3.65
CA LEU A 172 -3.64 -0.85 -4.75
C LEU A 172 -4.10 0.60 -5.03
N ARG A 173 -3.95 1.51 -4.07
CA ARG A 173 -4.25 2.95 -4.28
C ARG A 173 -3.33 3.64 -5.28
N VAL A 174 -2.20 3.05 -5.64
CA VAL A 174 -1.28 3.62 -6.63
C VAL A 174 -1.51 3.07 -8.04
N ILE A 175 -2.36 2.06 -8.20
CA ILE A 175 -2.68 1.47 -9.51
C ILE A 175 -3.66 2.39 -10.24
N GLU A 176 -3.29 2.76 -11.46
CA GLU A 176 -4.07 3.67 -12.27
C GLU A 176 -5.32 2.97 -12.83
N GLY A 177 -6.45 3.66 -12.77
CA GLY A 177 -7.72 3.16 -13.30
C GLY A 177 -8.35 1.98 -12.55
N LEU A 178 -7.80 1.58 -11.39
CA LEU A 178 -8.37 0.49 -10.59
C LEU A 178 -9.61 0.95 -9.82
N ASP A 179 -10.74 0.28 -10.06
CA ASP A 179 -11.96 0.47 -9.27
C ASP A 179 -11.85 -0.28 -7.93
N LEU A 180 -11.42 0.46 -6.89
CA LEU A 180 -11.31 -0.08 -5.54
C LEU A 180 -12.67 -0.40 -4.91
N ASP A 181 -13.78 0.13 -5.43
CA ASP A 181 -15.12 -0.12 -4.87
C ASP A 181 -15.68 -1.44 -5.34
N ALA A 182 -15.43 -1.79 -6.60
CA ALA A 182 -15.68 -3.14 -7.12
C ALA A 182 -14.95 -4.21 -6.30
N LEU A 183 -13.82 -3.85 -5.65
CA LEU A 183 -13.02 -4.75 -4.83
C LEU A 183 -13.41 -4.78 -3.34
N ARG A 184 -14.27 -3.88 -2.85
CA ARG A 184 -14.57 -3.75 -1.40
C ARG A 184 -14.99 -5.05 -0.74
N GLY A 185 -15.81 -5.86 -1.42
CA GLY A 185 -16.28 -7.15 -0.91
C GLY A 185 -15.17 -8.21 -0.73
N LYS A 186 -13.96 -7.96 -1.25
CA LYS A 186 -12.80 -8.86 -1.16
C LYS A 186 -11.71 -8.37 -0.21
N ILE A 187 -11.77 -7.10 0.22
CA ILE A 187 -10.77 -6.53 1.10
C ILE A 187 -10.96 -7.11 2.50
N THR A 188 -10.01 -7.94 2.92
CA THR A 188 -9.99 -8.53 4.26
C THR A 188 -9.39 -7.55 5.26
N ARG A 189 -10.01 -7.44 6.44
CA ARG A 189 -9.51 -6.66 7.56
C ARG A 189 -8.50 -7.45 8.37
N ILE A 190 -7.29 -6.92 8.47
CA ILE A 190 -6.17 -7.54 9.17
C ILE A 190 -5.95 -6.81 10.49
N LYS A 191 -6.12 -7.53 11.60
CA LYS A 191 -5.93 -7.03 12.97
C LYS A 191 -4.45 -6.88 13.36
N GLY A 192 -3.68 -6.16 12.55
CA GLY A 192 -2.25 -6.00 12.78
C GLY A 192 -1.89 -5.21 14.04
N ALA A 193 -2.83 -4.48 14.65
CA ALA A 193 -2.63 -3.85 15.97
C ALA A 193 -2.47 -4.88 17.11
N GLU A 194 -2.99 -6.10 16.94
CA GLU A 194 -2.86 -7.19 17.91
C GLU A 194 -1.52 -7.94 17.78
N ALA A 195 -0.72 -7.66 16.73
CA ALA A 195 0.55 -8.33 16.48
C ALA A 195 1.70 -7.73 17.32
N PRO A 196 2.55 -8.56 17.96
CA PRO A 196 3.68 -8.08 18.75
C PRO A 196 4.90 -7.69 17.89
N PRO A 197 5.76 -6.74 18.35
CA PRO A 197 5.55 -5.92 19.54
C PRO A 197 4.47 -4.87 19.29
N ALA A 198 3.69 -4.55 20.33
CA ALA A 198 2.72 -3.48 20.27
C ALA A 198 3.42 -2.16 19.94
N TYR A 199 2.78 -1.33 19.10
CA TYR A 199 3.25 0.02 18.83
C TYR A 199 3.16 0.86 20.11
N VAL A 200 4.27 1.44 20.53
CA VAL A 200 4.34 2.44 21.60
C VAL A 200 4.55 3.79 20.94
N ASN A 201 3.74 4.78 21.34
CA ASN A 201 3.88 6.14 20.82
C ASN A 201 5.24 6.71 21.27
N PRO A 202 6.08 7.25 20.36
CA PRO A 202 7.35 7.85 20.72
C PRO A 202 7.19 9.10 21.59
#